data_AF-A0A183LXF5-F1
#
_entry.id   AF-A0A183LXF5-F1
#
_cell.length_a   1.000
_cell.length_b   1.000
_cell.length_c   1.000
_cell.angle_alpha   90.00
_cell.angle_beta   90.00
_cell.angle_gamma   90.00
#
_symmetry.space_group_name_H-M   'P 1'
#
loop_
_entity.id
_entity.type
_entity.pdbx_description
1 polymer ?
#
loop_
_entity_poly.entity_id
_entity_poly.type
_entity_poly.pdbx_seq_one_letter_code
_entity_poly.pdbx_strand_id
1 'polypeptide(L)'
;MPLLTTRATIYLGTWNTRAMWETGRVFQIAAEMRRYNIEVFVICETHWTQVGQQLLASGELLQYSGHEKENAPHTQGVALL
;
A
#
# COMPACT_ATOMS: atom_id res chain seq x y z
N MET A 1 -10.76 15.13 6.67
CA MET A 1 -11.43 14.06 7.43
C MET A 1 -10.53 13.68 8.60
N PRO A 2 -11.02 13.59 9.85
CA PRO A 2 -10.20 13.15 10.95
C PRO A 2 -10.07 11.62 10.90
N LEU A 3 -8.87 11.13 10.55
CA LEU A 3 -8.53 9.70 10.47
C LEU A 3 -8.70 8.95 11.80
N LEU A 4 -8.71 9.66 12.93
CA LEU A 4 -8.77 9.06 14.26
C LEU A 4 -9.78 9.81 15.11
N THR A 5 -11.04 9.40 15.01
CA THR A 5 -12.11 9.81 15.92
C THR A 5 -12.34 8.71 16.95
N THR A 6 -12.39 9.05 18.24
CA THR A 6 -12.70 8.08 19.29
C THR A 6 -14.06 7.43 19.00
N ARG A 7 -14.09 6.08 18.98
CA ARG A 7 -15.26 5.23 18.63
C ARG A 7 -15.55 5.03 17.14
N ALA A 8 -14.70 5.48 16.23
CA ALA A 8 -14.79 5.07 14.83
C ALA A 8 -14.22 3.65 14.63
N THR A 9 -14.95 2.80 13.92
CA THR A 9 -14.45 1.48 13.47
C THR A 9 -13.67 1.68 12.18
N ILE A 10 -12.40 1.27 12.16
CA ILE A 10 -11.53 1.35 10.99
C ILE A 10 -11.23 -0.08 10.52
N TYR A 11 -11.54 -0.39 9.27
CA TYR A 11 -11.18 -1.68 8.68
C TYR A 11 -9.77 -1.66 8.10
N LEU A 12 -8.91 -2.55 8.61
CA LEU A 12 -7.53 -2.71 8.17
C LEU A 12 -7.37 -4.04 7.41
N GLY A 13 -6.67 -3.99 6.27
CA GLY A 13 -6.30 -5.17 5.49
C GLY A 13 -4.80 -5.30 5.34
N THR A 14 -4.31 -6.53 5.19
CA THR A 14 -2.88 -6.80 4.93
C THR A 14 -2.72 -7.82 3.82
N TRP A 15 -1.77 -7.60 2.90
CA TRP A 15 -1.40 -8.59 1.89
C TRP A 15 0.11 -8.60 1.65
N ASN A 16 0.70 -9.78 1.79
CA ASN A 16 2.04 -10.06 1.28
C ASN A 16 1.99 -10.41 -0.22
N THR A 17 2.53 -9.53 -1.07
CA THR A 17 2.49 -9.69 -2.53
C THR A 17 3.72 -10.40 -3.11
N ARG A 18 4.71 -10.73 -2.27
CA ARG A 18 5.93 -11.51 -2.57
C ARG A 18 6.83 -11.06 -3.71
N ALA A 19 6.49 -9.97 -4.42
CA ALA A 19 7.36 -9.20 -5.33
C ALA A 19 6.51 -8.27 -6.21
N MET A 20 5.88 -7.24 -5.63
CA MET A 20 5.15 -6.26 -6.45
C MET A 20 6.11 -5.20 -7.03
N TRP A 21 6.34 -5.27 -8.34
CA TRP A 21 7.16 -4.32 -9.12
C TRP A 21 6.32 -3.27 -9.88
N GLU A 22 5.06 -3.60 -10.21
CA GLU A 22 4.27 -2.82 -11.16
C GLU A 22 3.16 -2.04 -10.44
N THR A 23 3.10 -0.73 -10.70
CA THR A 23 2.01 0.16 -10.28
C THR A 23 0.63 -0.36 -10.70
N GLY A 24 0.55 -1.19 -11.75
CA GLY A 24 -0.70 -1.81 -12.24
C GLY A 24 -1.43 -2.69 -11.22
N ARG A 25 -0.70 -3.39 -10.34
CA ARG A 25 -1.32 -4.21 -9.27
C ARG A 25 -1.92 -3.36 -8.15
N VAL A 26 -1.47 -2.11 -7.98
CA VAL A 26 -2.02 -1.19 -6.98
C VAL A 26 -3.49 -0.87 -7.27
N PHE A 27 -3.88 -0.77 -8.54
CA PHE A 27 -5.29 -0.56 -8.93
C PHE A 27 -6.20 -1.75 -8.59
N GLN A 28 -5.67 -2.98 -8.68
CA GLN A 28 -6.41 -4.17 -8.26
C GLN A 28 -6.62 -4.18 -6.75
N ILE A 29 -5.60 -3.76 -5.98
CA ILE A 29 -5.70 -3.63 -4.52
C ILE A 29 -6.72 -2.56 -4.15
N ALA A 30 -6.72 -1.39 -4.82
CA ALA A 30 -7.74 -0.36 -4.61
C ALA A 30 -9.16 -0.88 -4.89
N ALA A 31 -9.34 -1.69 -5.94
CA ALA A 31 -10.62 -2.31 -6.25
C ALA A 31 -11.08 -3.29 -5.15
N GLU A 32 -10.18 -4.12 -4.63
CA GLU A 32 -10.48 -5.04 -3.52
C GLU A 32 -10.73 -4.30 -2.20
N MET A 33 -10.02 -3.20 -1.91
CA MET A 33 -10.31 -2.34 -0.76
C MET A 33 -11.76 -1.83 -0.80
N ARG A 34 -12.20 -1.35 -1.97
CA ARG A 34 -13.59 -0.92 -2.17
C ARG A 34 -14.59 -2.06 -2.00
N ARG A 35 -14.25 -3.25 -2.51
CA ARG A 35 -15.11 -4.44 -2.40
C ARG A 35 -15.30 -4.90 -0.96
N TYR A 36 -14.24 -4.85 -0.15
CA TYR A 36 -14.26 -5.29 1.24
C TYR A 36 -14.50 -4.16 2.25
N ASN A 37 -14.74 -2.93 1.77
CA ASN A 37 -14.88 -1.74 2.61
C ASN A 37 -13.69 -1.56 3.58
N ILE A 38 -12.48 -1.80 3.07
CA ILE A 38 -11.23 -1.60 3.81
C ILE A 38 -10.81 -0.15 3.65
N GLU A 39 -10.52 0.51 4.78
CA GLU A 39 -10.14 1.93 4.81
C GLU A 39 -8.64 2.13 4.69
N VAL A 40 -7.85 1.15 5.16
CA VAL A 40 -6.39 1.20 5.11
C VAL A 40 -5.84 -0.18 4.81
N PHE A 41 -4.96 -0.27 3.82
CA PHE A 41 -4.38 -1.54 3.37
C PHE A 41 -2.86 -1.52 3.40
N VAL A 42 -2.27 -2.48 4.11
CA VAL A 42 -0.82 -2.63 4.21
C VAL A 42 -0.35 -3.70 3.25
N ILE A 43 0.63 -3.36 2.41
CA ILE A 43 1.22 -4.24 1.41
C ILE A 43 2.67 -4.51 1.80
N CYS A 44 2.99 -5.78 2.01
CA CYS A 44 4.35 -6.23 2.36
C CYS A 44 5.06 -6.85 1.14
N GLU A 45 6.40 -6.82 1.17
CA GLU A 45 7.29 -7.38 0.12
C GLU A 45 7.07 -6.73 -1.25
N THR A 46 7.04 -5.41 -1.26
CA THR A 46 7.04 -4.61 -2.49
C THR A 46 8.47 -4.33 -2.95
N HIS A 47 8.69 -4.24 -4.26
CA HIS A 47 10.01 -3.98 -4.85
C HIS A 47 10.20 -2.50 -5.19
N TRP A 48 9.72 -1.63 -4.30
CA TRP A 48 10.04 -0.21 -4.40
C TRP A 48 11.49 0.02 -3.97
N THR A 49 12.18 0.95 -4.63
CA THR A 49 13.59 1.28 -4.36
C THR A 49 13.74 2.59 -3.61
N GLN A 50 12.65 3.24 -3.22
CA GLN A 50 12.66 4.58 -2.60
C GLN A 50 11.51 4.74 -1.60
N VAL A 51 11.52 5.86 -0.88
CA VAL A 51 10.38 6.32 -0.10
C VAL A 51 9.63 7.36 -0.91
N GLY A 52 8.31 7.21 -1.00
CA GLY A 52 7.50 8.10 -1.81
C GLY A 52 6.01 8.07 -1.47
N GLN A 53 5.32 9.04 -2.06
CA GLN A 53 3.88 9.22 -1.96
C GLN A 53 3.32 9.51 -3.35
N GLN A 54 2.21 8.86 -3.69
CA GLN A 54 1.52 9.06 -4.96
C GLN A 54 0.00 8.99 -4.77
N LEU A 55 -0.72 9.96 -5.33
CA LEU A 55 -2.17 9.89 -5.45
C LEU A 55 -2.52 9.03 -6.67
N LEU A 56 -3.29 7.96 -6.46
CA LEU A 56 -3.79 7.16 -7.56
C LEU A 56 -4.91 7.90 -8.30
N ALA A 57 -5.08 7.59 -9.59
CA ALA A 57 -6.20 8.11 -10.37
C ALA A 57 -7.58 7.77 -9.77
N SER A 58 -7.63 6.71 -8.95
CA SER A 58 -8.80 6.27 -8.23
C SER A 58 -9.10 7.08 -6.96
N GLY A 59 -8.16 7.91 -6.49
CA GLY A 59 -8.31 8.84 -5.35
C GLY A 59 -7.64 8.38 -4.05
N GLU A 60 -7.19 7.13 -3.96
CA GLU A 60 -6.45 6.60 -2.81
C GLU A 60 -4.99 7.09 -2.80
N LEU A 61 -4.42 7.30 -1.61
CA LEU A 61 -3.06 7.77 -1.42
C LEU A 61 -2.12 6.59 -1.17
N LEU A 62 -1.30 6.25 -2.17
CA LEU A 62 -0.24 5.27 -2.01
C LEU A 62 0.96 5.92 -1.31
N GLN A 63 1.34 5.36 -0.18
CA GLN A 63 2.60 5.61 0.52
C GLN A 63 3.47 4.38 0.38
N TYR A 64 4.71 4.52 -0.03
CA TYR A 64 5.62 3.38 -0.11
C TYR A 64 6.99 3.71 0.43
N SER A 65 7.67 2.66 0.88
CA SER A 65 9.03 2.66 1.36
C SER A 65 9.72 1.43 0.83
N GLY A 66 11.00 1.59 0.49
CA GLY A 66 11.76 0.61 -0.22
C GLY A 66 13.24 0.84 -0.03
N HIS A 67 14.05 -0.19 -0.25
CA HIS A 67 15.49 -0.09 -0.02
C HIS A 67 16.19 0.50 -1.26
N GLU A 68 17.04 1.52 -1.07
CA GLU A 68 17.73 2.23 -2.15
C GLU A 68 18.73 1.39 -2.97
N LYS A 69 19.12 0.21 -2.48
CA LYS A 69 20.10 -0.64 -3.15
C LYS A 69 19.40 -1.53 -4.16
N GLU A 70 19.74 -1.34 -5.44
CA GLU A 70 19.29 -2.11 -6.60
C GLU A 70 19.44 -3.65 -6.43
N ASN A 71 20.34 -4.10 -5.55
CA ASN A 71 20.64 -5.51 -5.26
C ASN A 71 20.48 -5.91 -3.76
N ALA A 72 19.81 -5.11 -2.93
CA ALA A 72 19.51 -5.53 -1.56
C ALA A 72 18.44 -6.63 -1.56
N PRO A 73 18.49 -7.61 -0.63
CA PRO A 73 17.50 -8.68 -0.57
C PRO A 73 16.08 -8.09 -0.49
N HIS A 74 15.27 -8.38 -1.50
CA HIS A 74 13.97 -7.77 -1.80
C HIS A 74 12.84 -8.17 -0.83
N THR A 75 13.08 -7.97 0.46
CA THR A 75 12.22 -8.47 1.54
C THR A 75 11.61 -7.35 2.38
N GLN A 76 11.95 -6.08 2.11
CA GLN A 76 11.72 -4.99 3.05
C GLN A 76 10.84 -3.85 2.54
N GLY A 77 10.44 -3.83 1.27
CA GLY A 77 9.56 -2.77 0.79
C GLY A 77 8.15 -2.90 1.35
N VAL A 78 7.62 -1.82 1.91
CA VAL A 78 6.27 -1.74 2.46
C VAL A 78 5.53 -0.61 1.79
N ALA A 79 4.26 -0.83 1.48
CA ALA A 79 3.36 0.22 1.04
C ALA A 79 2.06 0.24 1.85
N LEU A 80 1.47 1.42 1.94
CA LEU A 80 0.18 1.70 2.55
C LEU A 80 -0.69 2.31 1.46
N LEU A 81 -1.92 1.81 1.34
CA LEU A 81 -2.93 2.34 0.44
C LEU A 81 -4.20 2.70 1.21
#